data_AF-A0A7K7LML8-F1
#
_entry.id   AF-A0A7K7LML8-F1
#
_cell.length_a   1.000
_cell.length_b   1.000
_cell.length_c   1.000
_cell.angle_alpha   90.00
_cell.angle_beta   90.00
_cell.angle_gamma   90.00
#
_symmetry.space_group_name_H-M   'P 1'
#
loop_
_entity.id
_entity.type
_entity.pdbx_description
1 polymer ?
#
loop_
_entity_poly.entity_id
_entity_poly.type
_entity_poly.pdbx_seq_one_letter_code
_entity_poly.pdbx_strand_id
1 'polypeptide(L)'
;CRFSQMLHPIFEEASNVIKEEYPDKNQVVFARVDCDQHSDIAQRYRISKYPTLKLFRNGMMMKREYRGQRSVTAIADYIRQQKSNPIREVQDLEEINAADRSRRNIIGYFEQKDSDNYRTFERVANILHDDCVFLSAFGAISKAERFSGDNVIYKPPGENAPDMVYLGSLTNFDLIYAWTQDKCVPLVREITFENGEELTEEGLPFLILFHMKDDLESLEKFQQEVARQLISEKGTINFLHADCDKFRHPLLHIQKTPADCPVIAIDSFRHMYVFPDFSDLSVPGKLKQFVLDLHSGKLHREFHHGPDPTDVAPGQPIQDLASSPPESSFQKLAPSEHRYTLLREKDEL
;
A
#
# COMPACT_ATOMS: atom_id res chain seq x y z
N CYS A 1 28.82 -1.37 2.70
CA CYS A 1 27.82 -0.36 2.26
C CYS A 1 28.17 1.03 2.83
N ARG A 2 28.43 2.04 1.99
CA ARG A 2 28.70 3.43 2.43
C ARG A 2 27.53 4.05 3.19
N PHE A 3 26.30 3.78 2.76
CA PHE A 3 25.10 4.34 3.40
C PHE A 3 24.87 3.78 4.80
N SER A 4 25.19 2.50 5.05
CA SER A 4 25.16 1.93 6.39
C SER A 4 26.20 2.56 7.31
N GLN A 5 27.40 2.86 6.79
CA GLN A 5 28.45 3.55 7.56
C GLN A 5 28.00 4.96 7.97
N MET A 6 27.32 5.69 7.07
CA MET A 6 26.76 7.01 7.39
C MET A 6 25.61 6.94 8.42
N LEU A 7 24.77 5.90 8.34
CA LEU A 7 23.65 5.72 9.28
C LEU A 7 24.11 5.27 10.68
N HIS A 8 25.24 4.56 10.80
CA HIS A 8 25.69 3.98 12.06
C HIS A 8 25.70 4.97 13.25
N PRO A 9 26.40 6.11 13.21
CA PRO A 9 26.43 7.05 14.34
C PRO A 9 25.04 7.65 14.62
N ILE A 10 24.23 7.87 13.59
CA ILE A 10 22.88 8.43 13.70
C ILE A 10 21.94 7.44 14.42
N PHE A 11 22.02 6.16 14.07
CA PHE A 11 21.22 5.10 14.67
C PHE A 11 21.61 4.86 16.13
N GLU A 12 22.91 4.94 16.44
CA GLU A 12 23.44 4.84 17.80
C GLU A 12 22.95 6.01 18.68
N GLU A 13 23.06 7.24 18.20
CA GLU A 13 22.59 8.43 18.94
C GLU A 13 21.07 8.43 19.12
N ALA A 14 20.29 8.07 18.08
CA ALA A 14 18.84 7.93 18.19
C ALA A 14 18.44 6.88 19.22
N SER A 15 19.20 5.78 19.33
CA SER A 15 18.94 4.74 20.34
C SER A 15 19.14 5.26 21.77
N ASN A 16 20.11 6.16 21.99
CA ASN A 16 20.35 6.77 23.31
C ASN A 16 19.19 7.70 23.70
N VAL A 17 18.78 8.59 22.79
CA VAL A 17 17.63 9.50 23.00
C VAL A 17 16.37 8.69 23.35
N ILE A 18 16.06 7.66 22.57
CA ILE A 18 14.86 6.84 22.80
C ILE A 18 14.95 6.03 24.09
N LYS A 19 16.14 5.58 24.49
CA LYS A 19 16.32 4.86 25.76
C LYS A 19 16.08 5.76 26.98
N GLU A 20 16.36 7.05 26.89
CA GLU A 20 16.04 8.02 27.95
C GLU A 20 14.53 8.25 28.06
N GLU A 21 13.81 8.31 26.94
CA GLU A 21 12.36 8.51 26.90
C GLU A 21 11.56 7.24 27.25
N TYR A 22 12.08 6.07 26.89
CA TYR A 22 11.46 4.77 27.07
C TYR A 22 12.41 3.80 27.79
N PRO A 23 12.69 4.02 29.08
CA PRO A 23 13.73 3.30 29.82
C PRO A 23 13.34 1.86 30.19
N ASP A 24 12.05 1.52 30.11
CA ASP A 24 11.55 0.21 30.51
C ASP A 24 12.09 -0.91 29.60
N LYS A 25 12.47 -2.01 30.24
CA LYS A 25 13.03 -3.16 29.53
C LYS A 25 12.02 -3.69 28.51
N ASN A 26 12.48 -3.89 27.27
CA ASN A 26 11.70 -4.37 26.13
C ASN A 26 10.60 -3.40 25.64
N GLN A 27 10.57 -2.14 26.09
CA GLN A 27 9.60 -1.16 25.59
C GLN A 27 9.95 -0.68 24.17
N VAL A 28 11.21 -0.33 23.94
CA VAL A 28 11.82 -0.09 22.63
C VAL A 28 13.22 -0.66 22.62
N VAL A 29 13.57 -1.43 21.59
CA VAL A 29 14.89 -2.05 21.45
C VAL A 29 15.45 -1.75 20.07
N PHE A 30 16.62 -1.14 20.04
CA PHE A 30 17.40 -0.95 18.82
C PHE A 30 18.34 -2.14 18.65
N ALA A 31 18.34 -2.72 17.46
CA ALA A 31 19.21 -3.84 17.10
C ALA A 31 19.80 -3.63 15.71
N ARG A 32 20.93 -4.28 15.45
CA ARG A 32 21.61 -4.27 14.16
C ARG A 32 21.95 -5.70 13.77
N VAL A 33 21.91 -5.98 12.47
CA VAL A 33 22.28 -7.28 11.89
C VAL A 33 23.35 -7.03 10.84
N ASP A 34 24.50 -7.68 11.00
CA ASP A 34 25.50 -7.77 9.95
C ASP A 34 25.04 -8.82 8.92
N CYS A 35 24.56 -8.36 7.77
CA CYS A 35 24.01 -9.24 6.74
C CYS A 35 25.08 -10.02 5.97
N ASP A 36 26.36 -9.60 6.02
CA ASP A 36 27.46 -10.36 5.44
C ASP A 36 27.77 -11.58 6.32
N GLN A 37 27.64 -11.45 7.65
CA GLN A 37 27.85 -12.56 8.61
C GLN A 37 26.60 -13.43 8.83
N HIS A 38 25.40 -12.85 8.69
CA HIS A 38 24.12 -13.50 8.96
C HIS A 38 23.20 -13.47 7.74
N SER A 39 23.66 -14.08 6.65
CA SER A 39 22.91 -14.15 5.38
C SER A 39 21.58 -14.88 5.51
N ASP A 40 21.47 -15.84 6.41
CA ASP A 40 20.23 -16.57 6.74
C ASP A 40 19.17 -15.65 7.34
N ILE A 41 19.57 -14.72 8.22
CA ILE A 41 18.68 -13.70 8.80
C ILE A 41 18.28 -12.69 7.72
N ALA A 42 19.24 -12.25 6.90
CA ALA A 42 18.97 -11.33 5.80
C ALA A 42 17.97 -11.93 4.79
N GLN A 43 18.14 -13.20 4.42
CA GLN A 43 17.23 -13.94 3.55
C GLN A 43 15.84 -14.11 4.19
N ARG A 44 15.79 -14.49 5.48
CA ARG A 44 14.53 -14.67 6.22
C ARG A 44 13.65 -13.42 6.17
N TYR A 45 14.25 -12.25 6.32
CA TYR A 45 13.54 -10.97 6.29
C TYR A 45 13.55 -10.28 4.92
N ARG A 46 13.97 -11.02 3.87
CA ARG A 46 13.99 -10.56 2.47
C ARG A 46 14.69 -9.21 2.33
N ILE A 47 15.85 -9.05 2.96
CA ILE A 47 16.64 -7.83 2.84
C ILE A 47 17.19 -7.75 1.42
N SER A 48 16.75 -6.74 0.66
CA SER A 48 17.15 -6.49 -0.74
C SER A 48 18.02 -5.24 -0.91
N LYS A 49 18.26 -4.48 0.16
CA LYS A 49 19.04 -3.25 0.13
C LYS A 49 19.66 -2.91 1.48
N TYR A 50 20.72 -2.11 1.47
CA TYR A 50 21.39 -1.63 2.67
C TYR A 50 21.49 -0.09 2.73
N PRO A 51 21.32 0.53 3.90
CA PRO A 51 20.71 -0.03 5.10
C PRO A 51 19.19 -0.22 4.92
N THR A 52 18.62 -1.22 5.59
CA THR A 52 17.17 -1.43 5.70
C THR A 52 16.76 -1.34 7.17
N LEU A 53 15.74 -0.54 7.48
CA LEU A 53 15.25 -0.31 8.83
C LEU A 53 13.84 -0.89 8.96
N LYS A 54 13.73 -2.04 9.64
CA LYS A 54 12.46 -2.72 9.89
C LYS A 54 12.01 -2.53 11.33
N LEU A 55 10.71 -2.31 11.52
CA LEU A 55 10.09 -2.28 12.83
C LEU A 55 9.51 -3.67 13.17
N PHE A 56 9.70 -4.11 14.40
CA PHE A 56 9.12 -5.34 14.91
C PHE A 56 8.26 -5.04 16.15
N ARG A 57 7.10 -5.67 16.25
CA ARG A 57 6.23 -5.64 17.44
C ARG A 57 6.04 -7.06 17.95
N ASN A 58 6.53 -7.34 19.16
CA ASN A 58 6.43 -8.68 19.77
C ASN A 58 6.92 -9.82 18.85
N GLY A 59 8.01 -9.59 18.12
CA GLY A 59 8.57 -10.54 17.15
C GLY A 59 7.90 -10.55 15.78
N MET A 60 6.76 -9.88 15.60
CA MET A 60 6.11 -9.72 14.30
C MET A 60 6.74 -8.56 13.53
N MET A 61 7.22 -8.82 12.32
CA MET A 61 7.74 -7.82 11.41
C MET A 61 6.59 -6.95 10.86
N MET A 62 6.71 -5.64 11.00
CA MET A 62 5.76 -4.71 10.40
C MET A 62 5.97 -4.63 8.89
N LYS A 63 4.89 -4.40 8.12
CA LYS A 63 4.95 -4.33 6.67
C LYS A 63 5.82 -3.16 6.19
N ARG A 64 5.60 -1.99 6.80
CA ARG A 64 6.28 -0.74 6.41
C ARG A 64 7.68 -0.68 7.00
N GLU A 65 8.63 -0.36 6.14
CA GLU A 65 10.00 -0.02 6.53
C GLU A 65 10.12 1.48 6.83
N TYR A 66 11.11 1.85 7.65
CA TYR A 66 11.44 3.26 7.80
C TYR A 66 12.24 3.75 6.60
N ARG A 67 11.61 4.57 5.76
CA ARG A 67 12.19 5.19 4.54
C ARG A 67 12.43 6.69 4.67
N GLY A 68 12.16 7.24 5.86
CA GLY A 68 12.26 8.66 6.17
C GLY A 68 13.68 9.20 6.17
N GLN A 69 13.82 10.43 6.64
CA GLN A 69 15.11 11.11 6.74
C GLN A 69 16.04 10.39 7.73
N ARG A 70 17.30 10.17 7.33
CA ARG A 70 18.29 9.55 8.21
C ARG A 70 18.94 10.60 9.12
N SER A 71 18.17 11.11 10.08
CA SER A 71 18.65 11.98 11.16
C SER A 71 18.20 11.43 12.52
N VAL A 72 18.90 11.84 13.58
CA VAL A 72 18.58 11.43 14.96
C VAL A 72 17.14 11.81 15.30
N THR A 73 16.76 13.06 14.99
CA THR A 73 15.42 13.60 15.22
C THR A 73 14.35 12.80 14.48
N ALA A 74 14.53 12.54 13.19
CA ALA A 74 13.51 11.88 12.37
C ALA A 74 13.31 10.40 12.75
N ILE A 75 14.37 9.70 13.17
CA ILE A 75 14.25 8.33 13.70
C ILE A 75 13.57 8.35 15.06
N ALA A 76 13.95 9.27 15.96
CA ALA A 76 13.33 9.39 17.27
C ALA A 76 11.83 9.74 17.16
N ASP A 77 11.47 10.70 16.32
CA ASP A 77 10.08 11.09 16.05
C ASP A 77 9.26 9.92 15.50
N TYR A 78 9.83 9.13 14.58
CA TYR A 78 9.18 7.94 14.08
C TYR A 78 8.89 6.93 15.21
N ILE A 79 9.84 6.68 16.11
CA ILE A 79 9.60 5.80 17.25
C ILE A 79 8.52 6.38 18.18
N ARG A 80 8.54 7.69 18.47
CA ARG A 80 7.50 8.34 19.29
C ARG A 80 6.12 8.18 18.67
N GLN A 81 6.00 8.37 17.35
CA GLN A 81 4.76 8.17 16.61
C GLN A 81 4.29 6.71 16.73
N GLN A 82 5.19 5.75 16.52
CA GLN A 82 4.89 4.32 16.63
C GLN A 82 4.55 3.89 18.08
N LYS A 83 5.00 4.63 19.09
CA LYS A 83 4.66 4.40 20.50
C LYS A 83 3.36 5.07 20.93
N SER A 84 2.87 6.06 20.20
CA SER A 84 1.61 6.72 20.51
C SER A 84 0.43 5.76 20.34
N ASN A 85 -0.63 5.93 21.12
CA ASN A 85 -1.84 5.11 20.96
C ASN A 85 -2.55 5.55 19.67
N PRO A 86 -2.66 4.67 18.66
CA PRO A 86 -3.28 5.06 17.39
C PRO A 86 -4.81 5.12 17.46
N ILE A 87 -5.42 4.63 18.55
CA ILE A 87 -6.87 4.60 18.72
C ILE A 87 -7.33 5.93 19.31
N ARG A 88 -8.24 6.60 18.60
CA ARG A 88 -8.93 7.78 19.12
C ARG A 88 -10.15 7.37 19.92
N GLU A 89 -10.12 7.65 21.21
CA GLU A 89 -11.27 7.44 22.10
C GLU A 89 -12.29 8.57 21.92
N VAL A 90 -13.50 8.21 21.48
CA VAL A 90 -14.58 9.18 21.25
C VAL A 90 -15.33 9.45 22.55
N GLN A 91 -15.77 10.69 22.73
CA GLN A 91 -16.54 11.13 23.89
C GLN A 91 -18.05 11.14 23.63
N ASP A 92 -18.44 11.15 22.34
CA ASP A 92 -19.82 11.07 21.88
C ASP A 92 -19.95 10.17 20.64
N LEU A 93 -21.11 9.51 20.48
CA LEU A 93 -21.43 8.76 19.27
C LEU A 93 -21.58 9.66 18.04
N GLU A 94 -21.91 10.94 18.21
CA GLU A 94 -21.92 11.93 17.13
C GLU A 94 -20.55 12.05 16.45
N GLU A 95 -19.44 11.88 17.17
CA GLU A 95 -18.09 11.90 16.59
C GLU A 95 -17.82 10.72 15.66
N ILE A 96 -18.48 9.58 15.90
CA ILE A 96 -18.41 8.40 15.03
C ILE A 96 -19.23 8.65 13.75
N ASN A 97 -20.38 9.30 13.88
CA ASN A 97 -21.23 9.66 12.73
C ASN A 97 -20.59 10.74 11.86
N ALA A 98 -19.87 11.69 12.48
CA ALA A 98 -19.12 12.75 11.81
C ALA A 98 -17.70 12.32 11.38
N ALA A 99 -17.33 11.05 11.55
CA ALA A 99 -16.02 10.57 11.16
C ALA A 99 -15.79 10.73 9.65
N ASP A 100 -14.56 11.06 9.26
CA ASP A 100 -14.18 11.27 7.87
C ASP A 100 -14.43 10.00 7.02
N ARG A 101 -15.48 10.06 6.19
CA ARG A 101 -15.89 8.98 5.28
C ARG A 101 -15.05 8.92 4.00
N SER A 102 -14.04 9.78 3.83
CA SER A 102 -13.02 9.57 2.79
C SER A 102 -12.02 8.48 3.19
N ARG A 103 -11.96 8.15 4.49
CA ARG A 103 -11.06 7.14 5.06
C ARG A 103 -11.81 5.89 5.49
N ARG A 104 -11.05 4.81 5.63
CA ARG A 104 -11.50 3.54 6.22
C ARG A 104 -11.47 3.67 7.73
N ASN A 105 -12.60 3.41 8.39
CA ASN A 105 -12.72 3.53 9.84
C ASN A 105 -13.07 2.17 10.45
N ILE A 106 -12.35 1.80 11.50
CA ILE A 106 -12.62 0.63 12.35
C ILE A 106 -13.01 1.17 13.73
N ILE A 107 -14.21 0.84 14.18
CA ILE A 107 -14.77 1.33 15.44
C ILE A 107 -14.99 0.15 16.37
N GLY A 108 -14.42 0.23 17.57
CA GLY A 108 -14.66 -0.72 18.64
C GLY A 108 -15.55 -0.15 19.74
N TYR A 109 -16.64 -0.84 20.04
CA TYR A 109 -17.54 -0.51 21.14
C TYR A 109 -17.29 -1.50 22.27
N PHE A 110 -16.79 -1.00 23.41
CA PHE A 110 -16.43 -1.85 24.55
C PHE A 110 -17.16 -1.41 25.83
N GLU A 111 -17.41 -2.34 26.76
CA GLU A 111 -17.87 -1.98 28.11
C GLU A 111 -16.80 -1.16 28.84
N GLN A 112 -15.56 -1.66 28.82
CA GLN A 112 -14.45 -1.10 29.57
C GLN A 112 -13.13 -1.27 28.85
N LYS A 113 -12.22 -0.33 29.09
CA LYS A 113 -10.88 -0.28 28.50
C LYS A 113 -9.96 -1.40 28.99
N ASP A 114 -10.16 -1.91 30.20
CA ASP A 114 -9.34 -2.97 30.79
C ASP A 114 -9.76 -4.40 30.39
N SER A 115 -10.53 -4.54 29.31
CA SER A 115 -11.01 -5.83 28.82
C SER A 115 -10.00 -6.53 27.89
N ASP A 116 -10.04 -7.87 27.86
CA ASP A 116 -9.25 -8.65 26.88
C ASP A 116 -9.65 -8.34 25.43
N ASN A 117 -10.92 -8.00 25.21
CA ASN A 117 -11.44 -7.54 23.92
C ASN A 117 -10.72 -6.27 23.47
N TYR A 118 -10.64 -5.26 24.33
CA TYR A 118 -9.96 -4.00 23.99
C TYR A 118 -8.45 -4.21 23.81
N ARG A 119 -7.80 -5.01 24.66
CA ARG A 119 -6.37 -5.33 24.49
C ARG A 119 -6.08 -5.98 23.14
N THR A 120 -6.97 -6.86 22.67
CA THR A 120 -6.83 -7.48 21.35
C THR A 120 -7.04 -6.46 20.23
N PHE A 121 -8.05 -5.61 20.35
CA PHE A 121 -8.30 -4.51 19.41
C PHE A 121 -7.13 -3.52 19.34
N GLU A 122 -6.55 -3.14 20.48
CA GLU A 122 -5.38 -2.27 20.58
C GLU A 122 -4.16 -2.88 19.89
N ARG A 123 -3.94 -4.20 20.03
CA ARG A 123 -2.88 -4.90 19.30
C ARG A 123 -3.07 -4.83 17.78
N VAL A 124 -4.30 -5.01 17.29
CA VAL A 124 -4.61 -4.87 15.86
C VAL A 124 -4.40 -3.45 15.37
N ALA A 125 -4.91 -2.44 16.11
CA ALA A 125 -4.75 -1.04 15.76
C ALA A 125 -3.26 -0.65 15.68
N ASN A 126 -2.43 -1.10 16.62
CA ASN A 126 -0.99 -0.88 16.57
C ASN A 126 -0.31 -1.43 15.31
N ILE A 127 -0.89 -2.45 14.68
CA ILE A 127 -0.36 -3.02 13.43
C ILE A 127 -0.91 -2.30 12.19
N LEU A 128 -2.19 -1.92 12.20
CA LEU A 128 -2.92 -1.46 11.01
C LEU A 128 -3.30 0.02 11.01
N HIS A 129 -2.89 0.82 12.00
CA HIS A 129 -3.21 2.26 12.09
C HIS A 129 -2.76 3.09 10.90
N ASP A 130 -1.75 2.59 10.22
CA ASP A 130 -1.18 3.13 9.00
C ASP A 130 -2.09 2.95 7.77
N ASP A 131 -3.01 1.97 7.82
CA ASP A 131 -3.92 1.58 6.74
C ASP A 131 -5.39 1.96 7.04
N CYS A 132 -5.75 2.13 8.31
CA CYS A 132 -7.10 2.45 8.78
C CYS A 132 -7.09 3.42 9.96
N VAL A 133 -8.17 4.21 10.09
CA VAL A 133 -8.46 4.97 11.31
C VAL A 133 -9.11 4.06 12.34
N PHE A 134 -8.62 4.07 13.58
CA PHE A 134 -9.19 3.30 14.68
C PHE A 134 -9.85 4.23 15.70
N LEU A 135 -11.11 3.94 16.02
CA LEU A 135 -11.91 4.66 17.02
C LEU A 135 -12.36 3.68 18.11
N SER A 136 -12.49 4.17 19.35
CA SER A 136 -13.07 3.38 20.44
C SER A 136 -14.07 4.17 21.27
N ALA A 137 -15.17 3.52 21.68
CA ALA A 137 -16.14 4.05 22.62
C ALA A 137 -16.31 3.11 23.82
N PHE A 138 -16.51 3.67 25.02
CA PHE A 138 -16.57 2.91 26.28
C PHE A 138 -17.83 3.19 27.11
N GLY A 139 -18.18 2.25 27.99
CA GLY A 139 -19.17 2.42 29.05
C GLY A 139 -20.52 2.91 28.57
N ALA A 140 -20.96 4.05 29.10
CA ALA A 140 -22.25 4.66 28.79
C ALA A 140 -22.35 5.12 27.32
N ILE A 141 -21.25 5.61 26.74
CA ILE A 141 -21.20 6.12 25.36
C ILE A 141 -21.45 4.97 24.37
N SER A 142 -20.78 3.84 24.56
CA SER A 142 -20.92 2.67 23.70
C SER A 142 -22.16 1.82 24.00
N LYS A 143 -22.84 2.05 25.13
CA LYS A 143 -23.93 1.18 25.63
C LYS A 143 -25.05 0.98 24.60
N ALA A 144 -25.41 2.03 23.87
CA ALA A 144 -26.45 1.95 22.85
C ALA A 144 -26.06 1.05 21.67
N GLU A 145 -24.77 0.91 21.36
CA GLU A 145 -24.27 0.08 20.25
C GLU A 145 -23.92 -1.36 20.69
N ARG A 146 -23.96 -1.66 22.00
CA ARG A 146 -23.54 -2.95 22.58
C ARG A 146 -24.70 -3.85 22.95
N PHE A 147 -25.74 -3.92 22.12
CA PHE A 147 -26.90 -4.81 22.34
C PHE A 147 -26.51 -6.29 22.51
N SER A 148 -25.51 -6.73 21.75
CA SER A 148 -24.93 -8.08 21.80
C SER A 148 -23.63 -8.17 22.61
N GLY A 149 -23.32 -7.14 23.40
CA GLY A 149 -22.03 -6.97 24.07
C GLY A 149 -21.01 -6.20 23.22
N ASP A 150 -19.73 -6.32 23.58
CA ASP A 150 -18.63 -5.68 22.86
C ASP A 150 -18.63 -6.11 21.39
N ASN A 151 -18.45 -5.14 20.49
CA ASN A 151 -18.45 -5.40 19.06
C ASN A 151 -17.53 -4.43 18.30
N VAL A 152 -17.17 -4.82 17.09
CA VAL A 152 -16.30 -4.05 16.19
C VAL A 152 -17.00 -3.90 14.84
N ILE A 153 -17.00 -2.68 14.32
CA ILE A 153 -17.64 -2.31 13.05
C ILE A 153 -16.59 -1.70 12.12
N TYR A 154 -16.66 -2.06 10.85
CA TYR A 154 -15.96 -1.39 9.76
C TYR A 154 -16.93 -0.46 9.04
N LYS A 155 -16.55 0.82 8.93
CA LYS A 155 -17.22 1.82 8.09
C LYS A 155 -16.37 2.02 6.82
N PRO A 156 -16.84 1.55 5.65
CA PRO A 156 -16.14 1.76 4.39
C PRO A 156 -16.12 3.24 3.97
N PRO A 157 -15.25 3.63 3.01
CA PRO A 157 -15.31 4.95 2.41
C PRO A 157 -16.65 5.19 1.70
N GLY A 158 -17.10 6.45 1.68
CA GLY A 158 -18.37 6.87 1.11
C GLY A 158 -19.55 6.78 2.09
N GLU A 159 -20.58 7.61 1.86
CA GLU A 159 -21.76 7.71 2.74
C GLU A 159 -22.76 6.58 2.51
N ASN A 160 -22.82 6.02 1.30
CA ASN A 160 -23.81 5.02 0.91
C ASN A 160 -23.37 3.58 1.21
N ALA A 161 -22.11 3.37 1.60
CA ALA A 161 -21.57 2.05 1.87
C ALA A 161 -22.07 1.54 3.23
N PRO A 162 -22.71 0.36 3.30
CA PRO A 162 -23.23 -0.17 4.54
C PRO A 162 -22.09 -0.56 5.49
N ASP A 163 -22.32 -0.34 6.77
CA ASP A 163 -21.43 -0.76 7.83
C ASP A 163 -21.32 -2.30 7.87
N MET A 164 -20.12 -2.80 8.15
CA MET A 164 -19.84 -4.23 8.24
C MET A 164 -19.46 -4.60 9.66
N VAL A 165 -20.26 -5.46 10.29
CA VAL A 165 -20.04 -5.93 11.67
C VAL A 165 -19.11 -7.13 11.67
N TYR A 166 -18.12 -7.13 12.57
CA TYR A 166 -17.32 -8.32 12.85
C TYR A 166 -18.11 -9.30 13.73
N LEU A 167 -18.27 -10.53 13.24
CA LEU A 167 -19.07 -11.58 13.90
C LEU A 167 -18.21 -12.64 14.63
N GLY A 168 -16.88 -12.54 14.55
CA GLY A 168 -15.97 -13.48 15.19
C GLY A 168 -15.71 -13.14 16.66
N SER A 169 -14.91 -13.97 17.34
CA SER A 169 -14.48 -13.69 18.71
C SER A 169 -13.52 -12.50 18.76
N LEU A 170 -13.78 -11.52 19.63
CA LEU A 170 -12.89 -10.37 19.87
C LEU A 170 -11.63 -10.73 20.67
N THR A 171 -11.64 -11.84 21.41
CA THR A 171 -10.45 -12.31 22.14
C THR A 171 -9.49 -13.11 21.26
N ASN A 172 -9.92 -13.53 20.07
CA ASN A 172 -9.07 -14.25 19.12
C ASN A 172 -8.35 -13.27 18.21
N PHE A 173 -7.08 -12.99 18.51
CA PHE A 173 -6.23 -12.07 17.77
C PHE A 173 -6.16 -12.40 16.27
N ASP A 174 -5.98 -13.66 15.89
CA ASP A 174 -5.78 -14.04 14.50
C ASP A 174 -7.03 -13.76 13.64
N LEU A 175 -8.22 -14.03 14.17
CA LEU A 175 -9.48 -13.81 13.46
C LEU A 175 -9.79 -12.32 13.27
N ILE A 176 -9.69 -11.51 14.33
CA ILE A 176 -9.95 -10.08 14.23
C ILE A 176 -8.87 -9.37 13.42
N TYR A 177 -7.61 -9.79 13.53
CA TYR A 177 -6.52 -9.28 12.70
C TYR A 177 -6.79 -9.55 11.21
N ALA A 178 -7.08 -10.80 10.83
CA ALA A 178 -7.33 -11.17 9.44
C ALA A 178 -8.55 -10.42 8.86
N TRP A 179 -9.64 -10.33 9.61
CA TRP A 179 -10.83 -9.60 9.18
C TRP A 179 -10.58 -8.10 9.02
N THR A 180 -9.87 -7.49 9.97
CA THR A 180 -9.55 -6.05 9.92
C THR A 180 -8.59 -5.76 8.78
N GLN A 181 -7.58 -6.60 8.59
CA GLN A 181 -6.61 -6.48 7.49
C GLN A 181 -7.31 -6.52 6.12
N ASP A 182 -8.24 -7.46 5.93
CA ASP A 182 -9.05 -7.56 4.70
C ASP A 182 -9.86 -6.28 4.42
N LYS A 183 -10.37 -5.61 5.47
CA LYS A 183 -11.12 -4.36 5.32
C LYS A 183 -10.23 -3.12 5.15
N CYS A 184 -9.05 -3.12 5.76
CA CYS A 184 -8.15 -1.97 5.76
C CYS A 184 -7.23 -1.91 4.55
N VAL A 185 -6.86 -3.04 3.97
CA VAL A 185 -5.96 -3.13 2.82
C VAL A 185 -6.79 -3.39 1.55
N PRO A 186 -7.12 -2.36 0.75
CA PRO A 186 -7.96 -2.54 -0.42
C PRO A 186 -7.24 -3.33 -1.52
N LEU A 187 -8.03 -3.98 -2.37
CA LEU A 187 -7.52 -4.67 -3.57
C LEU A 187 -6.81 -3.69 -4.52
N VAL A 188 -7.39 -2.51 -4.71
CA VAL A 188 -6.79 -1.39 -5.45
C VAL A 188 -6.30 -0.35 -4.45
N ARG A 189 -5.00 -0.11 -4.40
CA ARG A 189 -4.36 0.80 -3.43
C ARG A 189 -4.04 2.15 -4.06
N GLU A 190 -4.15 3.23 -3.29
CA GLU A 190 -3.64 4.53 -3.74
C GLU A 190 -2.12 4.49 -3.75
N ILE A 191 -1.49 4.85 -4.88
CA ILE A 191 -0.06 5.12 -4.92
C ILE A 191 0.18 6.60 -4.62
N THR A 192 1.09 6.86 -3.69
CA THR A 192 1.54 8.19 -3.28
C THR A 192 3.07 8.22 -3.29
N PHE A 193 3.68 9.39 -3.08
CA PHE A 193 5.14 9.49 -3.00
C PHE A 193 5.70 8.81 -1.76
N GLU A 194 4.89 8.69 -0.70
CA GLU A 194 5.28 8.09 0.57
C GLU A 194 5.34 6.55 0.48
N ASN A 195 4.43 5.93 -0.27
CA ASN A 195 4.34 4.47 -0.39
C ASN A 195 4.91 3.90 -1.71
N GLY A 196 5.28 4.75 -2.68
CA GLY A 196 5.77 4.30 -3.99
C GLY A 196 7.00 3.40 -3.91
N GLU A 197 7.95 3.69 -3.00
CA GLU A 197 9.14 2.84 -2.79
C GLU A 197 8.76 1.47 -2.19
N GLU A 198 7.73 1.40 -1.34
CA GLU A 198 7.22 0.11 -0.84
C GLU A 198 6.53 -0.69 -1.94
N LEU A 199 5.68 -0.05 -2.74
CA LEU A 199 4.93 -0.72 -3.80
C LEU A 199 5.84 -1.28 -4.89
N THR A 200 6.93 -0.57 -5.22
CA THR A 200 7.91 -1.03 -6.23
C THR A 200 8.75 -2.20 -5.73
N GLU A 201 9.02 -2.28 -4.42
CA GLU A 201 9.71 -3.42 -3.81
C GLU A 201 8.90 -4.71 -3.76
N GLU A 202 7.58 -4.65 -3.97
CA GLU A 202 6.77 -5.85 -4.14
C GLU A 202 7.13 -6.59 -5.44
N GLY A 203 7.87 -5.96 -6.36
CA GLY A 203 8.44 -6.60 -7.56
C GLY A 203 7.41 -6.92 -8.65
N LEU A 204 6.17 -6.49 -8.48
CA LEU A 204 5.09 -6.69 -9.45
C LEU A 204 4.91 -5.44 -10.31
N PRO A 205 4.66 -5.59 -11.62
CA PRO A 205 4.21 -4.49 -12.48
C PRO A 205 2.99 -3.77 -11.89
N PHE A 206 2.77 -2.53 -12.30
CA PHE A 206 1.63 -1.75 -11.84
C PHE A 206 0.55 -1.69 -12.92
N LEU A 207 -0.70 -1.94 -12.55
CA LEU A 207 -1.90 -1.54 -13.31
C LEU A 207 -2.54 -0.36 -12.56
N ILE A 208 -2.46 0.83 -13.14
CA ILE A 208 -2.78 2.10 -12.47
C ILE A 208 -3.96 2.76 -13.16
N LEU A 209 -5.00 3.10 -12.39
CA LEU A 209 -5.97 4.12 -12.77
C LEU A 209 -5.47 5.51 -12.33
N PHE A 210 -5.22 6.38 -13.28
CA PHE A 210 -5.07 7.81 -13.05
C PHE A 210 -6.46 8.47 -13.11
N HIS A 211 -6.87 9.11 -12.03
CA HIS A 211 -8.14 9.84 -11.98
C HIS A 211 -8.01 11.16 -11.21
N MET A 212 -8.94 12.09 -11.43
CA MET A 212 -9.04 13.30 -10.62
C MET A 212 -9.53 12.93 -9.21
N LYS A 213 -9.07 13.66 -8.18
CA LYS A 213 -9.38 13.34 -6.78
C LYS A 213 -10.88 13.25 -6.47
N ASP A 214 -11.69 14.06 -7.15
CA ASP A 214 -13.15 14.13 -7.03
C ASP A 214 -13.90 13.15 -7.94
N ASP A 215 -13.21 12.54 -8.92
CA ASP A 215 -13.79 11.49 -9.78
C ASP A 215 -13.76 10.13 -9.07
N LEU A 216 -14.71 9.95 -8.14
CA LEU A 216 -14.91 8.70 -7.40
C LEU A 216 -15.64 7.64 -8.22
N GLU A 217 -16.41 8.04 -9.24
CA GLU A 217 -17.18 7.12 -10.08
C GLU A 217 -16.25 6.25 -10.93
N SER A 218 -15.21 6.84 -11.53
CA SER A 218 -14.21 6.08 -12.29
C SER A 218 -13.41 5.11 -11.42
N LEU A 219 -13.08 5.53 -10.19
CA LEU A 219 -12.40 4.68 -9.22
C LEU A 219 -13.27 3.48 -8.81
N GLU A 220 -14.55 3.70 -8.53
CA GLU A 220 -15.49 2.64 -8.18
C GLU A 220 -15.64 1.62 -9.32
N LYS A 221 -15.85 2.10 -10.56
CA LYS A 221 -15.91 1.25 -11.76
C LYS A 221 -14.65 0.41 -11.92
N PHE A 222 -13.47 1.00 -11.75
CA PHE A 222 -12.21 0.29 -11.85
C PHE A 222 -12.05 -0.77 -10.75
N GLN A 223 -12.39 -0.45 -9.51
CA GLN A 223 -12.36 -1.42 -8.41
C GLN A 223 -13.28 -2.62 -8.65
N GLN A 224 -14.50 -2.38 -9.14
CA GLN A 224 -15.46 -3.43 -9.49
C GLN A 224 -14.92 -4.33 -10.61
N GLU A 225 -14.35 -3.75 -11.66
CA GLU A 225 -13.84 -4.52 -12.80
C GLU A 225 -12.54 -5.27 -12.47
N VAL A 226 -11.66 -4.72 -11.62
CA VAL A 226 -10.51 -5.45 -11.06
C VAL A 226 -10.99 -6.65 -10.25
N ALA A 227 -11.96 -6.47 -9.35
CA ALA A 227 -12.52 -7.55 -8.53
C ALA A 227 -13.25 -8.61 -9.37
N ARG A 228 -13.87 -8.23 -10.49
CA ARG A 228 -14.60 -9.14 -11.37
C ARG A 228 -13.68 -9.92 -12.32
N GLN A 229 -12.65 -9.26 -12.86
CA GLN A 229 -11.85 -9.81 -13.97
C GLN A 229 -10.45 -10.28 -13.56
N LEU A 230 -9.86 -9.70 -12.51
CA LEU A 230 -8.42 -9.79 -12.25
C LEU A 230 -8.04 -10.45 -10.91
N ILE A 231 -8.97 -11.07 -10.19
CA ILE A 231 -8.65 -11.78 -8.94
C ILE A 231 -7.59 -12.88 -9.16
N SER A 232 -7.58 -13.53 -10.34
CA SER A 232 -6.55 -14.51 -10.71
C SER A 232 -5.15 -13.91 -10.84
N GLU A 233 -5.05 -12.60 -11.08
CA GLU A 233 -3.81 -11.86 -11.35
C GLU A 233 -3.26 -11.15 -10.10
N LYS A 234 -3.87 -11.32 -8.93
CA LYS A 234 -3.44 -10.64 -7.68
C LYS A 234 -1.97 -10.89 -7.31
N GLY A 235 -1.40 -12.01 -7.77
CA GLY A 235 0.00 -12.36 -7.53
C GLY A 235 0.96 -12.01 -8.69
N THR A 236 0.45 -11.50 -9.80
CA THR A 236 1.23 -11.22 -11.03
C THR A 236 1.33 -9.72 -11.34
N ILE A 237 0.41 -8.91 -10.82
CA ILE A 237 0.36 -7.47 -11.03
C ILE A 237 -0.26 -6.75 -9.82
N ASN A 238 0.20 -5.53 -9.54
CA ASN A 238 -0.34 -4.67 -8.50
C ASN A 238 -1.41 -3.72 -9.03
N PHE A 239 -2.61 -3.76 -8.45
CA PHE A 239 -3.70 -2.86 -8.81
C PHE A 239 -3.62 -1.58 -7.99
N LEU A 240 -3.49 -0.45 -8.67
CA LEU A 240 -3.28 0.85 -8.05
C LEU A 240 -4.20 1.91 -8.64
N HIS A 241 -4.38 3.01 -7.90
CA HIS A 241 -4.93 4.24 -8.44
C HIS A 241 -4.09 5.44 -7.99
N ALA A 242 -4.10 6.52 -8.77
CA ALA A 242 -3.25 7.68 -8.56
C ALA A 242 -4.00 8.98 -8.87
N ASP A 243 -3.77 10.00 -8.06
CA ASP A 243 -4.24 11.37 -8.29
C ASP A 243 -3.51 12.00 -9.49
N CYS A 244 -4.25 12.31 -10.57
CA CYS A 244 -3.69 12.89 -11.79
C CYS A 244 -2.90 14.19 -11.55
N ASP A 245 -3.33 15.02 -10.59
CA ASP A 245 -2.67 16.31 -10.32
C ASP A 245 -1.32 16.13 -9.63
N LYS A 246 -1.19 15.11 -8.78
CA LYS A 246 0.08 14.76 -8.13
C LYS A 246 1.04 14.04 -9.08
N PHE A 247 0.51 13.21 -9.98
CA PHE A 247 1.30 12.36 -10.88
C PHE A 247 1.34 12.85 -12.34
N ARG A 248 1.35 14.18 -12.54
CA ARG A 248 1.45 14.80 -13.88
C ARG A 248 2.70 14.40 -14.66
N HIS A 249 3.83 14.22 -13.97
CA HIS A 249 5.08 13.82 -14.62
C HIS A 249 5.01 12.38 -15.17
N PRO A 250 4.54 11.37 -14.42
CA PRO A 250 4.22 10.06 -14.99
C PRO A 250 3.19 10.07 -16.14
N LEU A 251 2.14 10.90 -16.05
CA LEU A 251 1.20 11.06 -17.16
C LEU A 251 1.88 11.60 -18.43
N LEU A 252 2.83 12.54 -18.29
CA LEU A 252 3.55 13.09 -19.43
C LEU A 252 4.39 12.05 -20.18
N HIS A 253 4.92 11.02 -19.49
CA HIS A 253 5.65 9.92 -20.13
C HIS A 253 4.78 9.19 -21.17
N ILE A 254 3.50 9.03 -20.88
CA ILE A 254 2.52 8.43 -21.80
C ILE A 254 1.75 9.47 -22.62
N GLN A 255 2.27 10.71 -22.71
CA GLN A 255 1.70 11.82 -23.47
C GLN A 255 0.26 12.17 -23.07
N LYS A 256 -0.04 12.02 -21.78
CA LYS A 256 -1.33 12.37 -21.16
C LYS A 256 -1.18 13.53 -20.19
N THR A 257 -2.29 14.19 -19.91
CA THR A 257 -2.43 15.27 -18.94
C THR A 257 -3.61 14.99 -18.01
N PRO A 258 -3.79 15.74 -16.91
CA PRO A 258 -4.99 15.60 -16.08
C PRO A 258 -6.30 15.79 -16.85
N ALA A 259 -6.30 16.56 -17.95
CA ALA A 259 -7.48 16.74 -18.80
C ALA A 259 -7.87 15.47 -19.60
N ASP A 260 -6.96 14.51 -19.74
CA ASP A 260 -7.22 13.22 -20.38
C ASP A 260 -7.71 12.16 -19.37
N CYS A 261 -7.70 12.45 -18.07
CA CYS A 261 -8.18 11.53 -17.05
C CYS A 261 -9.71 11.34 -17.12
N PRO A 262 -10.22 10.12 -16.87
CA PRO A 262 -9.53 8.93 -16.35
C PRO A 262 -8.69 8.17 -17.38
N VAL A 263 -7.48 7.77 -17.00
CA VAL A 263 -6.55 6.98 -17.83
C VAL A 263 -6.13 5.72 -17.09
N ILE A 264 -6.20 4.56 -17.74
CA ILE A 264 -5.62 3.32 -17.22
C ILE A 264 -4.30 3.06 -17.95
N ALA A 265 -3.26 2.69 -17.21
CA ALA A 265 -1.98 2.32 -17.78
C ALA A 265 -1.32 1.19 -16.99
N ILE A 266 -0.47 0.43 -17.68
CA ILE A 266 0.46 -0.51 -17.06
C ILE A 266 1.85 0.13 -17.03
N ASP A 267 2.55 0.06 -15.89
CA ASP A 267 3.99 0.31 -15.81
C ASP A 267 4.70 -1.00 -15.45
N SER A 268 5.54 -1.49 -16.36
CA SER A 268 6.27 -2.76 -16.22
C SER A 268 7.63 -2.62 -15.52
N PHE A 269 7.95 -1.44 -14.99
CA PHE A 269 9.30 -1.00 -14.58
C PHE A 269 10.34 -0.99 -15.70
N ARG A 270 9.90 -1.15 -16.95
CA ARG A 270 10.71 -0.95 -18.16
C ARG A 270 9.98 0.02 -19.07
N HIS A 271 8.74 -0.29 -19.40
CA HIS A 271 7.90 0.53 -20.26
C HIS A 271 6.52 0.78 -19.67
N MET A 272 5.88 1.84 -20.15
CA MET A 272 4.49 2.15 -19.86
C MET A 272 3.60 1.87 -21.08
N TYR A 273 2.45 1.24 -20.84
CA TYR A 273 1.45 0.90 -21.85
C TYR A 273 0.10 1.48 -21.46
N VAL A 274 -0.60 2.12 -22.39
CA VAL A 274 -1.88 2.79 -22.12
C VAL A 274 -3.03 1.88 -22.51
N PHE A 275 -4.03 1.75 -21.64
CA PHE A 275 -5.28 1.09 -22.00
C PHE A 275 -6.04 1.96 -23.00
N PRO A 276 -6.50 1.41 -24.15
CA PRO A 276 -6.94 2.23 -25.29
C PRO A 276 -8.03 3.28 -24.99
N ASP A 277 -9.08 2.89 -24.26
CA ASP A 277 -10.21 3.76 -23.92
C ASP A 277 -10.77 3.36 -22.55
N PHE A 278 -11.02 4.31 -21.65
CA PHE A 278 -11.60 4.01 -20.35
C PHE A 278 -13.02 3.44 -20.44
N SER A 279 -13.81 3.82 -21.46
CA SER A 279 -15.17 3.31 -21.65
C SER A 279 -15.22 1.80 -21.89
N ASP A 280 -14.13 1.25 -22.44
CA ASP A 280 -13.95 -0.19 -22.69
C ASP A 280 -13.70 -1.02 -21.42
N LEU A 281 -13.49 -0.37 -20.27
CA LEU A 281 -13.29 -1.03 -18.98
C LEU A 281 -14.45 -1.98 -18.63
N SER A 282 -15.68 -1.61 -18.99
CA SER A 282 -16.89 -2.37 -18.74
C SER A 282 -17.07 -3.57 -19.68
N VAL A 283 -16.30 -3.64 -20.78
CA VAL A 283 -16.39 -4.74 -21.75
C VAL A 283 -15.75 -6.00 -21.13
N PRO A 284 -16.50 -7.10 -20.96
CA PRO A 284 -15.99 -8.30 -20.33
C PRO A 284 -14.73 -8.84 -21.01
N GLY A 285 -13.67 -9.03 -20.22
CA GLY A 285 -12.41 -9.62 -20.66
C GLY A 285 -11.39 -8.62 -21.21
N LYS A 286 -11.77 -7.37 -21.57
CA LYS A 286 -10.81 -6.40 -22.12
C LYS A 286 -9.72 -6.03 -21.12
N LEU A 287 -10.08 -5.74 -19.87
CA LEU A 287 -9.10 -5.41 -18.83
C LEU A 287 -8.18 -6.60 -18.53
N LYS A 288 -8.75 -7.81 -18.48
CA LYS A 288 -7.95 -9.05 -18.34
C LYS A 288 -7.00 -9.26 -19.51
N GLN A 289 -7.48 -9.07 -20.74
CA GLN A 289 -6.64 -9.23 -21.93
C GLN A 289 -5.48 -8.24 -21.93
N PHE A 290 -5.68 -7.00 -21.47
CA PHE A 290 -4.61 -6.02 -21.35
C PHE A 290 -3.47 -6.49 -20.43
N VAL A 291 -3.79 -7.15 -19.32
CA VAL A 291 -2.79 -7.77 -18.43
C VAL A 291 -2.12 -8.98 -19.08
N LEU A 292 -2.87 -9.82 -19.79
CA LEU A 292 -2.31 -10.97 -20.51
C LEU A 292 -1.39 -10.53 -21.68
N ASP A 293 -1.73 -9.43 -22.34
CA ASP A 293 -0.95 -8.84 -23.43
C ASP A 293 0.39 -8.29 -22.92
N LEU A 294 0.44 -7.81 -21.66
CA LEU A 294 1.71 -7.47 -21.00
C LEU A 294 2.58 -8.71 -20.86
N HIS A 295 2.06 -9.77 -20.23
CA HIS A 295 2.84 -10.96 -19.89
C HIS A 295 3.29 -11.76 -21.13
N SER A 296 2.51 -11.72 -22.21
CA SER A 296 2.88 -12.34 -23.50
C SER A 296 3.86 -11.51 -24.34
N GLY A 297 4.19 -10.28 -23.90
CA GLY A 297 5.01 -9.34 -24.66
C GLY A 297 4.29 -8.72 -25.86
N LYS A 298 2.98 -8.98 -26.02
CA LYS A 298 2.18 -8.43 -27.12
C LYS A 298 2.12 -6.91 -27.08
N LEU A 299 1.95 -6.29 -25.90
CA LEU A 299 1.94 -4.82 -25.80
C LEU A 299 3.23 -4.18 -26.32
N HIS A 300 4.38 -4.83 -26.08
CA HIS A 300 5.67 -4.36 -26.56
C HIS A 300 5.78 -4.51 -28.09
N ARG A 301 5.35 -5.65 -28.63
CA ARG A 301 5.32 -5.90 -30.07
C ARG A 301 4.39 -4.93 -30.81
N GLU A 302 3.19 -4.71 -30.30
CA GLU A 302 2.20 -3.82 -30.93
C GLU A 302 2.61 -2.35 -30.90
N PHE A 303 3.44 -1.94 -29.93
CA PHE A 303 4.02 -0.60 -29.96
C PHE A 303 4.93 -0.39 -31.17
N HIS A 304 5.76 -1.39 -31.50
CA HIS A 304 6.70 -1.30 -32.63
C HIS A 304 6.02 -1.52 -33.98
N HIS A 305 5.08 -2.45 -34.05
CA HIS A 305 4.53 -2.99 -35.30
C HIS A 305 3.03 -2.74 -35.48
N GLY A 306 2.40 -1.90 -34.65
CA GLY A 306 0.96 -1.72 -34.67
C GLY A 306 0.19 -2.99 -34.26
N PRO A 307 -1.16 -2.96 -34.34
CA PRO A 307 -2.00 -4.09 -33.92
C PRO A 307 -1.66 -5.38 -34.67
N ASP A 308 -1.64 -6.52 -33.97
CA ASP A 308 -1.40 -7.81 -34.62
C ASP A 308 -2.44 -8.03 -35.75
N PRO A 309 -2.03 -8.44 -36.96
CA PRO A 309 -2.95 -8.68 -38.06
C PRO A 309 -3.93 -9.80 -37.70
N THR A 310 -5.23 -9.50 -37.77
CA THR A 310 -6.29 -10.50 -37.65
C THR A 310 -6.72 -10.95 -39.04
N ASP A 311 -7.15 -12.21 -39.19
CA ASP A 311 -7.58 -12.81 -40.48
C ASP A 311 -8.73 -12.06 -41.19
N VAL A 312 -9.29 -11.02 -40.58
CA VAL A 312 -10.50 -10.30 -41.04
C VAL A 312 -10.22 -8.89 -41.57
N ALA A 313 -9.00 -8.34 -41.49
CA ALA A 313 -8.70 -7.00 -41.99
C ALA A 313 -7.35 -6.93 -42.74
N PRO A 314 -7.34 -6.85 -44.09
CA PRO A 314 -6.12 -6.63 -44.84
C PRO A 314 -5.68 -5.16 -44.76
N GLY A 315 -4.53 -4.94 -44.13
CA GLY A 315 -3.45 -4.05 -44.56
C GLY A 315 -3.75 -2.57 -44.80
N GLN A 316 -3.55 -1.74 -43.77
CA GLN A 316 -2.91 -0.43 -43.98
C GLN A 316 -1.39 -0.60 -43.81
N PRO A 317 -0.54 0.15 -44.54
CA PRO A 317 0.90 0.08 -44.36
C PRO A 317 1.24 0.49 -42.93
N ILE A 318 1.69 -0.48 -42.13
CA ILE A 318 2.18 -0.26 -40.78
C ILE A 318 3.54 0.42 -40.93
N GLN A 319 3.65 1.64 -40.42
CA GLN A 319 4.93 2.32 -40.32
C GLN A 319 5.62 1.81 -39.05
N ASP A 320 6.64 0.96 -39.22
CA ASP A 320 7.42 0.45 -38.09
C ASP A 320 8.02 1.62 -37.28
N LEU A 321 7.70 1.66 -35.99
CA LEU A 321 8.25 2.64 -35.06
C LEU A 321 9.63 2.16 -34.58
N ALA A 322 10.68 2.86 -35.02
CA ALA A 322 12.05 2.58 -34.59
C ALA A 322 12.35 2.99 -33.13
N SER A 323 11.45 3.75 -32.49
CA SER A 323 11.57 4.16 -31.09
C SER A 323 11.01 3.11 -30.13
N SER A 324 11.63 2.96 -28.95
CA SER A 324 11.11 2.13 -27.85
C SER A 324 9.81 2.70 -27.26
N PRO A 325 8.97 1.87 -26.61
CA PRO A 325 7.83 2.36 -25.84
C PRO A 325 8.26 3.34 -24.74
N PRO A 326 7.34 4.20 -24.25
CA PRO A 326 7.65 5.13 -23.16
C PRO A 326 8.32 4.44 -21.98
N GLU A 327 9.45 4.96 -21.52
CA GLU A 327 10.18 4.43 -20.37
C GLU A 327 9.33 4.53 -19.08
N SER A 328 9.53 3.56 -18.18
CA SER A 328 8.88 3.53 -16.87
C SER A 328 9.07 4.85 -16.12
N SER A 329 7.96 5.38 -15.57
CA SER A 329 8.04 6.54 -14.69
C SER A 329 8.11 6.13 -13.22
N PHE A 330 7.46 5.01 -12.85
CA PHE A 330 7.41 4.55 -11.47
C PHE A 330 8.67 3.83 -11.03
N GLN A 331 9.54 3.39 -11.95
CA GLN A 331 10.88 2.92 -11.61
C GLN A 331 11.71 4.00 -10.88
N LYS A 332 11.42 5.29 -11.09
CA LYS A 332 12.07 6.39 -10.36
C LYS A 332 11.67 6.47 -8.88
N LEU A 333 10.57 5.81 -8.49
CA LEU A 333 10.15 5.68 -7.09
C LEU A 333 10.75 4.43 -6.43
N ALA A 334 11.42 3.55 -7.20
CA ALA A 334 12.11 2.40 -6.66
C ALA A 334 13.30 2.82 -5.77
N PRO A 335 13.77 1.93 -4.88
CA PRO A 335 14.93 2.19 -4.05
C PRO A 335 16.13 2.69 -4.87
N SER A 336 16.60 3.89 -4.56
CA SER A 336 17.65 4.55 -5.35
C SER A 336 19.06 4.12 -4.93
N GLU A 337 19.92 3.82 -5.91
CA GLU A 337 21.37 3.60 -5.70
C GLU A 337 22.08 4.81 -5.06
N HIS A 338 21.47 6.01 -5.12
CA HIS A 338 21.98 7.21 -4.46
C HIS A 338 21.75 7.26 -2.94
N ARG A 339 20.92 6.34 -2.40
CA ARG A 339 20.60 6.26 -0.97
C ARG A 339 20.83 4.85 -0.40
N TYR A 340 20.90 3.83 -1.24
CA TYR A 340 21.04 2.45 -0.84
C TYR A 340 22.14 1.73 -1.61
N THR A 341 22.75 0.73 -0.97
CA THR A 341 23.43 -0.34 -1.71
C THR A 341 22.37 -1.37 -2.05
N LEU A 342 21.96 -1.43 -3.32
CA LEU A 342 20.97 -2.38 -3.80
C LEU A 342 21.61 -3.76 -3.96
N LEU A 343 20.97 -4.79 -3.41
CA LEU A 343 21.31 -6.17 -3.69
C LEU A 343 20.58 -6.51 -4.97
N ARG A 344 21.29 -6.49 -6.10
CA ARG A 344 20.73 -7.04 -7.33
C ARG A 344 20.37 -8.49 -7.07
N GLU A 345 19.19 -8.91 -7.50
CA GLU A 345 18.99 -10.32 -7.83
C GLU A 345 20.16 -10.66 -8.75
N LYS A 346 21.00 -11.61 -8.34
CA LYS A 346 21.87 -12.25 -9.33
C LYS A 346 20.91 -12.72 -10.41
N ASP A 347 21.15 -12.29 -11.64
CA ASP A 347 20.52 -12.87 -12.82
C ASP A 347 20.70 -14.39 -12.71
N GLU A 348 19.69 -15.08 -12.19
CA GLU A 348 19.54 -16.52 -12.37
C GLU A 348 19.10 -16.65 -13.83
N LEU A 349 20.13 -16.84 -14.67
CA LEU A 349 20.13 -17.16 -16.09
C LEU A 349 18.95 -18.03 -16.54
#